data_AF-G5HDF7-F1
#
_entry.id   AF-G5HDF7-F1
#
_cell.length_a   1.000
_cell.length_b   1.000
_cell.length_c   1.000
_cell.angle_alpha   90.00
_cell.angle_beta   90.00
_cell.angle_gamma   90.00
#
_symmetry.space_group_name_H-M   'P 1'
#
loop_
_entity.id
_entity.type
_entity.pdbx_description
1 polymer ?
#
loop_
_entity_poly.entity_id
_entity_poly.type
_entity_poly.pdbx_seq_one_letter_code
_entity_poly.pdbx_strand_id
1 'polypeptide(L)'
;MKIYYLSATGNSLFTARELVKELAVKPAKKLVREPAGRSIQGRQDPVSLYSFREIRIMSHIHTDDDTVGFIFPVYFADIPREFLTCIQKMTFRPEAYIFAIATCNGVPGISLTTLDKQLQKQGNRLCAGFTLNMPGNALITPLAESEKRLKGFSHSIKEISAFIKNRRQAFPPAAVPTERLRALAVKMIGTNLVVNPNHFHVEQAACSGCGICQRVCPASNITLTGSTPCWEKNCIHCLACFHWCPRQAIRIGGPLSDRPRYHHPQIAIKDILPTSR
;
A
#
# COMPACT_ATOMS: atom_id res chain seq x y z
N MET A 1 -13.83 -2.56 12.20
CA MET A 1 -13.38 -2.22 10.83
C MET A 1 -11.97 -2.77 10.63
N LYS A 2 -11.71 -3.38 9.47
CA LYS A 2 -10.37 -3.87 9.10
C LYS A 2 -9.80 -3.09 7.91
N ILE A 3 -8.50 -2.78 7.99
CA ILE A 3 -7.75 -2.18 6.89
C ILE A 3 -6.60 -3.11 6.53
N TYR A 4 -6.59 -3.56 5.28
CA TYR A 4 -5.56 -4.39 4.70
C TYR A 4 -4.58 -3.50 3.94
N TYR A 5 -3.28 -3.66 4.15
CA TYR A 5 -2.30 -2.81 3.51
C TYR A 5 -1.05 -3.54 3.02
N LEU A 6 -0.49 -3.08 1.91
CA LEU A 6 0.85 -3.43 1.45
C LEU A 6 1.74 -2.20 1.59
N SER A 7 2.93 -2.32 2.19
CA SER A 7 3.91 -1.24 2.21
C SER A 7 5.33 -1.77 2.08
N ALA A 8 6.17 -1.01 1.38
CA ALA A 8 7.57 -1.34 1.16
C ALA A 8 8.49 -0.29 1.81
N THR A 9 8.35 0.97 1.39
CA THR A 9 9.11 2.12 1.92
C THR A 9 8.37 2.87 3.03
N GLY A 10 7.22 2.37 3.48
CA GLY A 10 6.47 2.96 4.60
C GLY A 10 5.36 3.93 4.21
N ASN A 11 5.26 4.42 2.97
CA ASN A 11 4.20 5.35 2.56
C ASN A 11 2.79 4.85 2.92
N SER A 12 2.43 3.66 2.43
CA SER A 12 1.10 3.07 2.67
C SER A 12 0.88 2.67 4.14
N LEU A 13 1.92 2.30 4.88
CA LEU A 13 1.84 2.03 6.32
C LEU A 13 1.56 3.33 7.09
N PHE A 14 2.26 4.40 6.75
CA PHE A 14 2.02 5.72 7.30
C PHE A 14 0.59 6.18 7.02
N THR A 15 0.13 6.04 5.77
CA THR A 15 -1.27 6.29 5.40
C THR A 15 -2.25 5.50 6.25
N ALA A 16 -2.03 4.21 6.46
CA ALA A 16 -2.89 3.37 7.28
C ALA A 16 -2.94 3.84 8.74
N ARG A 17 -1.78 4.16 9.34
CA ARG A 17 -1.69 4.63 10.73
C ARG A 17 -2.37 5.98 10.94
N GLU A 18 -2.14 6.94 10.04
CA GLU A 18 -2.77 8.25 10.14
C GLU A 18 -4.27 8.16 9.89
N LEU A 19 -4.71 7.30 8.96
CA LEU A 19 -6.14 7.06 8.77
C LEU A 19 -6.80 6.49 10.02
N VAL A 20 -6.16 5.52 10.70
CA VAL A 20 -6.67 4.98 11.98
C VAL A 20 -6.85 6.09 13.02
N LYS A 21 -5.85 6.97 13.16
CA LYS A 21 -5.93 8.12 14.09
C LYS A 21 -7.10 9.02 13.74
N GLU A 22 -7.20 9.44 12.48
CA GLU A 22 -8.27 10.32 12.02
C GLU A 22 -9.65 9.67 12.20
N LEU A 23 -9.79 8.37 11.95
CA LEU A 23 -11.04 7.63 12.14
C LEU A 23 -11.44 7.48 13.62
N ALA A 24 -10.48 7.47 14.54
CA ALA A 24 -10.73 7.44 15.98
C ALA A 24 -11.18 8.79 16.57
N VAL A 25 -10.95 9.92 15.88
CA VAL A 25 -11.39 11.24 16.36
C VAL A 25 -12.92 11.32 16.38
N LYS A 26 -13.50 11.56 17.56
CA LYS A 26 -14.94 11.83 17.70
C LYS A 26 -15.29 13.12 16.95
N PRO A 27 -16.40 13.18 16.20
CA PRO A 27 -16.85 14.44 15.63
C PRO A 27 -17.06 15.44 16.77
N ALA A 28 -16.57 16.67 16.60
CA ALA A 28 -16.91 17.75 17.50
C ALA A 28 -18.44 17.81 17.63
N LYS A 29 -18.96 17.77 18.86
CA LYS A 29 -20.40 17.93 19.10
C LYS A 29 -20.83 19.26 18.48
N LYS A 30 -21.44 19.22 17.29
CA LYS A 30 -22.28 20.32 16.84
C LYS A 30 -23.49 20.29 17.77
N LEU A 31 -23.62 21.31 18.61
CA LEU A 31 -24.78 21.53 19.47
C LEU A 31 -25.98 21.88 18.57
N VAL A 32 -26.51 20.90 17.84
CA VAL A 32 -27.80 21.02 17.16
C VAL A 32 -28.80 20.37 18.10
N ARG A 33 -29.64 21.20 18.72
CA ARG A 33 -30.82 20.73 19.44
C ARG A 33 -31.80 20.23 18.39
N GLU A 34 -31.87 18.91 18.17
CA GLU A 34 -32.99 18.30 17.47
C GLU A 34 -33.94 17.64 18.48
N PRO A 35 -35.27 17.65 18.24
CA PRO A 35 -36.25 17.07 19.14
C PRO A 35 -36.23 15.53 19.04
N ALA A 36 -36.61 14.91 20.15
CA ALA A 36 -36.67 13.47 20.41
C ALA A 36 -36.86 12.56 19.18
N GLY A 37 -35.76 11.95 18.74
CA GLY A 37 -35.72 10.85 17.78
C GLY A 37 -34.49 9.99 18.06
N ARG A 38 -34.66 8.66 18.14
CA ARG A 38 -33.63 7.68 18.53
C ARG A 38 -32.25 7.97 17.92
N SER A 39 -31.30 8.38 18.75
CA SER A 39 -29.89 8.44 18.39
C SER A 39 -29.35 7.02 18.21
N ILE A 40 -29.12 6.59 16.98
CA ILE A 40 -28.26 5.42 16.73
C ILE A 40 -26.83 5.91 16.94
N GLN A 41 -26.33 5.81 18.17
CA GLN A 41 -24.90 5.95 18.43
C GLN A 41 -24.19 4.80 17.71
N GLY A 42 -23.59 5.10 16.55
CA GLY A 42 -22.76 4.15 15.82
C GLY A 42 -21.67 3.61 16.73
N ARG A 43 -21.67 2.30 16.95
CA ARG A 43 -20.60 1.60 17.67
C ARG A 43 -19.30 1.82 16.89
N GLN A 44 -18.35 2.57 17.45
CA GLN A 44 -17.02 2.71 16.85
C GLN A 44 -16.20 1.48 17.23
N ASP A 45 -16.31 0.44 16.42
CA ASP A 45 -15.46 -0.74 16.56
C ASP A 45 -13.99 -0.36 16.30
N PRO A 46 -13.03 -0.95 17.04
CA PRO A 46 -11.61 -0.67 16.86
C PRO A 46 -11.16 -0.94 15.41
N VAL A 47 -10.29 -0.06 14.90
CA VAL A 47 -9.70 -0.23 13.56
C VAL A 47 -8.49 -1.14 13.67
N SER A 48 -8.54 -2.29 12.99
CA SER A 48 -7.44 -3.26 12.95
C SER A 48 -6.69 -3.16 11.63
N LEU A 49 -5.35 -3.16 11.68
CA LEU A 49 -4.49 -3.16 10.50
C LEU A 49 -3.96 -4.58 10.23
N TYR A 50 -4.03 -5.02 8.99
CA TYR A 50 -3.51 -6.32 8.53
C TYR A 50 -2.54 -6.09 7.37
N SER A 51 -1.30 -6.49 7.54
CA SER A 51 -0.30 -6.32 6.49
C SER A 51 -0.43 -7.39 5.40
N PHE A 52 0.03 -7.07 4.19
CA PHE A 52 0.18 -8.04 3.09
C PHE A 52 0.98 -9.27 3.53
N ARG A 53 2.00 -9.08 4.37
CA ARG A 53 2.82 -10.18 4.91
C ARG A 53 1.95 -11.20 5.66
N GLU A 54 0.98 -10.73 6.45
CA GLU A 54 0.09 -11.58 7.23
C GLU A 54 -0.94 -12.27 6.33
N ILE A 55 -1.58 -11.52 5.43
CA ILE A 55 -2.68 -12.08 4.64
C ILE A 55 -2.22 -12.97 3.48
N ARG A 56 -1.00 -12.80 2.97
CA ARG A 56 -0.53 -13.57 1.80
C ARG A 56 -0.39 -15.07 2.06
N ILE A 57 -0.17 -15.46 3.31
CA ILE A 57 -0.06 -16.86 3.73
C ILE A 57 -1.41 -17.50 4.08
N MET A 58 -2.48 -16.71 4.09
CA MET A 58 -3.83 -17.22 4.33
C MET A 58 -4.40 -17.85 3.06
N SER A 59 -5.07 -19.00 3.21
CA SER A 59 -5.77 -19.70 2.13
C SER A 59 -7.12 -19.04 1.81
N HIS A 60 -7.84 -18.63 2.86
CA HIS A 60 -9.10 -17.90 2.79
C HIS A 60 -9.12 -16.79 3.84
N ILE A 61 -9.78 -15.67 3.53
CA ILE A 61 -9.87 -14.51 4.44
C ILE A 61 -11.34 -14.11 4.51
N HIS A 62 -11.96 -14.24 5.67
CA HIS A 62 -13.35 -13.84 5.88
C HIS A 62 -13.42 -12.54 6.70
N THR A 63 -14.32 -11.63 6.34
CA THR A 63 -14.53 -10.38 7.08
C THR A 63 -16.01 -10.02 7.24
N ASP A 64 -16.46 -10.04 8.50
CA ASP A 64 -17.79 -9.61 8.94
C ASP A 64 -17.87 -8.13 9.34
N ASP A 65 -16.83 -7.36 9.03
CA ASP A 65 -16.80 -5.92 9.30
C ASP A 65 -17.72 -5.13 8.36
N ASP A 66 -18.49 -4.17 8.90
CA ASP A 66 -19.32 -3.23 8.12
C ASP A 66 -18.50 -2.33 7.18
N THR A 67 -17.21 -2.19 7.46
CA THR A 67 -16.29 -1.39 6.66
C THR A 67 -14.96 -2.12 6.50
N VAL A 68 -14.48 -2.14 5.27
CA VAL A 68 -13.22 -2.77 4.87
C VAL A 68 -12.41 -1.82 4.01
N GLY A 69 -11.14 -1.61 4.37
CA GLY A 69 -10.22 -0.72 3.65
C GLY A 69 -9.06 -1.44 2.99
N PHE A 70 -8.65 -0.98 1.82
CA PHE A 70 -7.42 -1.42 1.15
C PHE A 70 -6.46 -0.25 0.93
N ILE A 71 -5.21 -0.36 1.40
CA ILE A 71 -4.21 0.71 1.22
C ILE A 71 -2.95 0.10 0.60
N PHE A 72 -2.58 0.53 -0.60
CA PHE A 72 -1.50 -0.11 -1.34
C PHE A 72 -0.72 0.86 -2.23
N PRO A 73 0.55 0.56 -2.53
CA PRO A 73 1.32 1.31 -3.51
C PRO A 73 0.89 0.92 -4.92
N VAL A 74 0.96 1.86 -5.86
CA VAL A 74 0.78 1.56 -7.28
C VAL A 74 2.10 1.07 -7.86
N TYR A 75 2.12 -0.16 -8.36
CA TYR A 75 3.27 -0.75 -9.05
C TYR A 75 2.90 -0.94 -10.52
N PHE A 76 3.78 -0.48 -11.42
CA PHE A 76 3.61 -0.71 -12.85
C PHE A 76 2.25 -0.24 -13.41
N ALA A 77 1.79 0.92 -12.94
CA ALA A 77 0.50 1.52 -13.27
C ALA A 77 -0.75 0.71 -12.87
N ASP A 78 -0.61 -0.23 -11.91
CA ASP A 78 -1.72 -1.02 -11.40
C ASP A 78 -1.56 -1.36 -9.90
N ILE A 79 -2.55 -2.03 -9.33
CA ILE A 79 -2.45 -2.66 -8.01
C ILE A 79 -1.41 -3.80 -8.06
N PRO A 80 -0.55 -3.97 -7.04
CA PRO A 80 0.41 -5.06 -7.00
C PRO A 80 -0.30 -6.40 -7.12
N ARG A 81 0.10 -7.22 -8.09
CA ARG A 81 -0.60 -8.47 -8.45
C ARG A 81 -0.78 -9.38 -7.25
N GLU A 82 0.26 -9.50 -6.42
CA GLU A 82 0.26 -10.38 -5.25
C GLU A 82 -0.71 -9.89 -4.18
N PHE A 83 -0.87 -8.57 -4.03
CA PHE A 83 -1.87 -7.99 -3.13
C PHE A 83 -3.29 -8.26 -3.66
N LEU A 84 -3.50 -8.12 -4.99
CA LEU A 84 -4.76 -8.47 -5.64
C LEU A 84 -5.11 -9.97 -5.47
N THR A 85 -4.12 -10.86 -5.57
CA THR A 85 -4.29 -12.30 -5.30
C THR A 85 -4.73 -12.57 -3.86
N CYS A 86 -4.33 -11.75 -2.88
CA CYS A 86 -4.84 -11.88 -1.52
C CYS A 86 -6.31 -11.47 -1.45
N ILE A 87 -6.68 -10.38 -2.12
CA ILE A 87 -8.06 -9.87 -2.18
C ILE A 87 -9.01 -10.87 -2.87
N GLN A 88 -8.53 -11.59 -3.88
CA GLN A 88 -9.25 -12.67 -4.55
C GLN A 88 -9.71 -13.80 -3.60
N LYS A 89 -8.99 -14.02 -2.51
CA LYS A 89 -9.30 -15.05 -1.51
C LYS A 89 -10.24 -14.53 -0.41
N MET A 90 -10.67 -13.27 -0.49
CA MET A 90 -11.49 -12.64 0.52
C MET A 90 -12.98 -12.89 0.29
N THR A 91 -13.72 -13.06 1.37
CA THR A 91 -15.19 -12.98 1.40
C THR A 91 -15.61 -11.85 2.32
N PHE A 92 -16.62 -11.12 1.89
CA PHE A 92 -17.12 -9.93 2.57
C PHE A 92 -18.57 -10.18 2.97
N ARG A 93 -18.99 -9.63 4.11
CA ARG A 93 -20.41 -9.57 4.44
C ARG A 93 -21.21 -8.79 3.38
N PRO A 94 -22.51 -9.08 3.22
CA PRO A 94 -23.38 -8.27 2.38
C PRO A 94 -23.36 -6.79 2.79
N GLU A 95 -23.40 -5.90 1.80
CA GLU A 95 -23.44 -4.43 1.98
C GLU A 95 -22.26 -3.82 2.77
N ALA A 96 -21.12 -4.52 2.83
CA ALA A 96 -19.89 -3.97 3.38
C ALA A 96 -19.50 -2.69 2.64
N TYR A 97 -19.15 -1.64 3.38
CA TYR A 97 -18.56 -0.43 2.78
C TYR A 97 -17.09 -0.69 2.49
N ILE A 98 -16.75 -0.83 1.21
CA ILE A 98 -15.38 -1.12 0.77
C ILE A 98 -14.74 0.15 0.22
N PHE A 99 -13.60 0.56 0.77
CA PHE A 99 -12.82 1.68 0.25
C PHE A 99 -11.38 1.30 -0.07
N ALA A 100 -10.73 2.10 -0.91
CA ALA A 100 -9.32 1.91 -1.25
C ALA A 100 -8.55 3.23 -1.36
N ILE A 101 -7.29 3.20 -0.95
CA ILE A 101 -6.34 4.32 -1.09
C ILE A 101 -5.10 3.81 -1.82
N ALA A 102 -4.89 4.29 -3.04
CA ALA A 102 -3.73 4.02 -3.85
C ALA A 102 -2.66 5.09 -3.61
N THR A 103 -1.54 4.73 -2.96
CA THR A 103 -0.39 5.63 -2.82
C THR A 103 0.50 5.55 -4.07
N CYS A 104 0.79 6.66 -4.74
CA CYS A 104 1.50 6.63 -6.03
C CYS A 104 2.45 7.82 -6.22
N ASN A 105 3.36 7.70 -7.19
CA ASN A 105 4.25 8.80 -7.58
C ASN A 105 3.59 9.70 -8.64
N GLY A 106 2.40 10.23 -8.37
CA GLY A 106 1.67 11.15 -9.26
C GLY A 106 0.61 10.49 -10.16
N VAL A 107 0.77 9.20 -10.48
CA VAL A 107 -0.13 8.50 -11.42
C VAL A 107 -0.63 7.20 -10.80
N PRO A 108 -1.95 7.06 -10.54
CA PRO A 108 -2.51 5.84 -9.97
C PRO A 108 -2.73 4.72 -11.00
N GLY A 109 -2.60 5.04 -12.30
CA GLY A 109 -2.85 4.13 -13.41
C GLY A 109 -4.27 3.56 -13.38
N ILE A 110 -4.41 2.25 -13.61
CA ILE A 110 -5.70 1.54 -13.61
C ILE A 110 -6.01 0.87 -12.26
N SER A 111 -5.19 1.08 -11.23
CA SER A 111 -5.20 0.31 -9.99
C SER A 111 -6.56 0.19 -9.28
N LEU A 112 -7.26 1.31 -9.10
CA LEU A 112 -8.60 1.32 -8.49
C LEU A 112 -9.66 0.67 -9.38
N THR A 113 -9.53 0.80 -10.71
CA THR A 113 -10.42 0.13 -11.68
C THR A 113 -10.22 -1.38 -11.66
N THR A 114 -8.97 -1.85 -11.62
CA THR A 114 -8.62 -3.27 -11.50
C THR A 114 -9.17 -3.86 -10.20
N LEU A 115 -9.03 -3.14 -9.09
CA LEU A 115 -9.59 -3.55 -7.81
C LEU A 115 -11.12 -3.64 -7.84
N ASP A 116 -11.83 -2.60 -8.33
CA ASP A 116 -13.30 -2.63 -8.42
C ASP A 116 -13.79 -3.80 -9.28
N LYS A 117 -13.15 -4.05 -10.44
CA LYS A 117 -13.47 -5.21 -11.29
C LYS A 117 -13.25 -6.54 -10.57
N GLN A 118 -12.22 -6.65 -9.74
CA GLN A 118 -11.99 -7.86 -8.96
C GLN A 118 -13.08 -8.04 -7.90
N LEU A 119 -13.44 -6.97 -7.17
CA LEU A 119 -14.53 -7.01 -6.19
C LEU A 119 -15.87 -7.39 -6.84
N GLN A 120 -16.15 -6.90 -8.06
CA GLN A 120 -17.37 -7.23 -8.82
C GLN A 120 -17.48 -8.73 -9.11
N LYS A 121 -16.36 -9.40 -9.41
CA LYS A 121 -16.33 -10.87 -9.58
C LYS A 121 -16.67 -11.61 -8.29
N GLN A 122 -16.51 -10.98 -7.14
CA GLN A 122 -16.84 -11.49 -5.81
C GLN A 122 -18.19 -10.97 -5.31
N GLY A 123 -19.04 -10.40 -6.19
CA GLY A 123 -20.36 -9.86 -5.81
C GLY A 123 -20.32 -8.56 -5.01
N ASN A 124 -19.19 -7.85 -5.01
CA ASN A 124 -18.96 -6.63 -4.24
C ASN A 124 -18.55 -5.46 -5.14
N ARG A 125 -18.48 -4.24 -4.61
CA ARG A 125 -17.97 -3.08 -5.34
C ARG A 125 -17.16 -2.16 -4.44
N LEU A 126 -16.27 -1.37 -5.05
CA LEU A 126 -15.61 -0.28 -4.36
C LEU A 126 -16.61 0.87 -4.16
N CYS A 127 -16.94 1.18 -2.90
CA CYS A 127 -17.77 2.33 -2.55
C CYS A 127 -17.01 3.65 -2.71
N ALA A 128 -15.72 3.66 -2.37
CA ALA A 128 -14.86 4.84 -2.48
C ALA A 128 -13.41 4.50 -2.85
N GLY A 129 -12.87 5.17 -3.86
CA GLY A 129 -11.46 5.04 -4.27
C GLY A 129 -10.74 6.37 -4.21
N PHE A 130 -9.56 6.39 -3.59
CA PHE A 130 -8.73 7.58 -3.43
C PHE A 130 -7.32 7.36 -3.96
N THR A 131 -6.71 8.44 -4.45
CA THR A 131 -5.30 8.47 -4.82
C THR A 131 -4.57 9.44 -3.89
N LEU A 132 -3.43 9.01 -3.36
CA LEU A 132 -2.54 9.85 -2.56
C LEU A 132 -1.16 9.91 -3.21
N ASN A 133 -0.76 11.10 -3.62
CA ASN A 133 0.57 11.34 -4.17
C ASN A 133 1.60 11.29 -3.06
N MET A 134 2.55 10.36 -3.16
CA MET A 134 3.65 10.13 -2.23
C MET A 134 4.97 10.05 -3.02
N PRO A 135 6.14 10.21 -2.38
CA PRO A 135 7.42 9.99 -3.05
C PRO A 135 7.55 8.54 -3.54
N GLY A 136 8.16 8.37 -4.71
CA GLY A 136 8.32 7.07 -5.37
C GLY A 136 9.40 6.19 -4.72
N ASN A 137 9.23 4.87 -4.82
CA ASN A 137 10.25 3.89 -4.46
C ASN A 137 11.17 3.56 -5.65
N ALA A 138 10.58 3.28 -6.83
CA ALA A 138 11.31 2.91 -8.03
C ALA A 138 11.52 4.08 -9.01
N LEU A 139 10.76 5.16 -8.90
CA LEU A 139 10.96 6.36 -9.72
C LEU A 139 11.38 7.49 -8.79
N ILE A 140 12.43 8.22 -9.15
CA ILE A 140 12.92 9.34 -8.36
C ILE A 140 11.86 10.44 -8.36
N THR A 141 11.50 10.90 -7.16
CA THR A 141 10.70 12.10 -6.98
C THR A 141 11.67 13.22 -6.58
N PRO A 142 11.71 14.37 -7.29
CA PRO A 142 12.52 15.50 -6.88
C PRO A 142 12.23 15.90 -5.42
N LEU A 143 13.25 16.43 -4.71
CA LEU A 143 13.12 16.73 -3.28
C LEU A 143 11.97 17.70 -2.99
N ALA A 144 11.91 18.82 -3.73
CA ALA A 144 10.85 19.82 -3.57
C ALA A 144 9.44 19.23 -3.77
N GLU A 145 9.27 18.34 -4.75
CA GLU A 145 8.00 17.66 -5.01
C GLU A 145 7.68 16.63 -3.91
N SER A 146 8.70 15.93 -3.40
CA SER A 146 8.55 15.02 -2.27
C SER A 146 8.08 15.76 -1.02
N GLU A 147 8.71 16.87 -0.67
CA GLU A 147 8.33 17.71 0.47
C GLU A 147 6.92 18.28 0.30
N LYS A 148 6.57 18.75 -0.90
CA LYS A 148 5.22 19.26 -1.20
C LYS A 148 4.15 18.19 -0.94
N ARG A 149 4.38 16.96 -1.40
CA ARG A 149 3.46 15.82 -1.19
C ARG A 149 3.31 15.47 0.29
N LEU A 150 4.42 15.40 1.01
CA LEU A 150 4.40 15.09 2.44
C LEU A 150 3.73 16.20 3.26
N LYS A 151 3.91 17.48 2.91
CA LYS A 151 3.22 18.62 3.54
C LYS A 151 1.71 18.60 3.28
N GLY A 152 1.28 18.24 2.07
CA GLY A 152 -0.14 18.15 1.70
C GLY A 152 -0.87 16.95 2.31
N PHE A 153 -0.15 15.91 2.74
CA PHE A 153 -0.71 14.66 3.22
C PHE A 153 -1.76 14.83 4.32
N SER A 154 -1.51 15.68 5.31
CA SER A 154 -2.41 15.86 6.46
C SER A 154 -3.78 16.41 6.07
N HIS A 155 -3.85 17.22 5.02
CA HIS A 155 -5.11 17.73 4.51
C HIS A 155 -5.87 16.61 3.79
N SER A 156 -5.22 15.91 2.86
CA SER A 156 -5.84 14.83 2.10
C SER A 156 -6.33 13.68 2.98
N ILE A 157 -5.57 13.28 4.00
CA ILE A 157 -5.98 12.18 4.88
C ILE A 157 -7.20 12.55 5.74
N LYS A 158 -7.33 13.82 6.14
CA LYS A 158 -8.51 14.32 6.86
C LYS A 158 -9.75 14.30 5.98
N GLU A 159 -9.65 14.76 4.74
CA GLU A 159 -10.75 14.70 3.77
C GLU A 159 -11.21 13.27 3.52
N ILE A 160 -10.25 12.36 3.26
CA ILE A 160 -10.53 10.94 3.06
C ILE A 160 -11.20 10.34 4.30
N SER A 161 -10.69 10.63 5.50
CA SER A 161 -11.27 10.12 6.74
C SER A 161 -12.71 10.60 6.95
N ALA A 162 -13.00 11.87 6.67
CA ALA A 162 -14.34 12.43 6.77
C ALA A 162 -15.27 11.78 5.73
N PHE A 163 -14.77 11.51 4.53
CA PHE A 163 -15.51 10.82 3.49
C PHE A 163 -15.92 9.40 3.92
N ILE A 164 -14.96 8.63 4.46
CA ILE A 164 -15.15 7.26 4.94
C ILE A 164 -16.10 7.24 6.15
N LYS A 165 -15.94 8.13 7.14
CA LYS A 165 -16.83 8.24 8.31
C LYS A 165 -18.28 8.43 7.92
N ASN A 166 -18.53 9.21 6.87
CA ASN A 166 -19.87 9.50 6.36
C ASN A 166 -20.34 8.47 5.32
N ARG A 167 -19.59 7.38 5.10
CA ARG A 167 -19.86 6.33 4.09
C ARG A 167 -20.25 6.90 2.72
N ARG A 168 -19.65 8.01 2.32
CA ARG A 168 -19.93 8.65 1.02
C ARG A 168 -19.43 7.77 -0.12
N GLN A 169 -20.00 7.91 -1.30
CA GLN A 169 -19.58 7.15 -2.49
C GLN A 169 -18.69 8.01 -3.40
N ALA A 170 -17.54 7.46 -3.78
CA ALA A 170 -16.61 8.05 -4.74
C ALA A 170 -16.10 6.94 -5.65
N PHE A 171 -16.89 6.62 -6.67
CA PHE A 171 -16.48 5.62 -7.64
C PHE A 171 -15.19 6.07 -8.33
N PRO A 172 -14.23 5.16 -8.53
CA PRO A 172 -13.01 5.51 -9.24
C PRO A 172 -13.40 6.02 -10.64
N PRO A 173 -12.85 7.16 -11.08
CA PRO A 173 -13.12 7.64 -12.43
C PRO A 173 -12.70 6.57 -13.43
N ALA A 174 -13.43 6.47 -14.54
CA ALA A 174 -13.07 5.54 -15.60
C ALA A 174 -11.60 5.80 -16.00
N ALA A 175 -10.77 4.76 -15.95
CA ALA A 175 -9.36 4.93 -16.27
C ALA A 175 -9.18 5.53 -17.67
N VAL A 176 -8.38 6.60 -17.74
CA VAL A 176 -8.09 7.35 -18.97
C VAL A 176 -7.48 6.40 -20.02
N PRO A 177 -7.85 6.48 -21.31
CA PRO A 177 -7.35 5.58 -22.34
C PRO A 177 -5.81 5.49 -22.41
N THR A 178 -5.12 6.61 -22.19
CA THR A 178 -3.64 6.67 -22.15
C THR A 178 -3.06 5.84 -21.00
N GLU A 179 -3.67 5.89 -19.81
CA GLU A 179 -3.26 5.10 -18.66
C GLU A 179 -3.56 3.61 -18.84
N ARG A 180 -4.66 3.27 -19.52
CA ARG A 180 -4.94 1.88 -19.91
C ARG A 180 -3.88 1.35 -20.88
N LEU A 181 -3.52 2.15 -21.89
CA LEU A 181 -2.48 1.80 -22.85
C LEU A 181 -1.12 1.65 -22.17
N ARG A 182 -0.77 2.55 -21.24
CA ARG A 182 0.47 2.47 -20.47
C ARG A 182 0.51 1.23 -19.59
N ALA A 183 -0.56 0.94 -18.84
CA ALA A 183 -0.65 -0.27 -18.02
C ALA A 183 -0.56 -1.54 -18.89
N LEU A 184 -1.21 -1.55 -20.05
CA LEU A 184 -1.11 -2.66 -21.00
C LEU A 184 0.32 -2.80 -21.55
N ALA A 185 0.96 -1.70 -21.94
CA ALA A 185 2.33 -1.71 -22.44
C ALA A 185 3.30 -2.25 -21.39
N VAL A 186 3.23 -1.77 -20.14
CA VAL A 186 4.08 -2.29 -19.05
C VAL A 186 3.80 -3.77 -18.78
N LYS A 187 2.54 -4.22 -18.86
CA LYS A 187 2.19 -5.63 -18.72
C LYS A 187 2.72 -6.50 -19.87
N MET A 188 2.70 -6.01 -21.12
CA MET A 188 3.21 -6.73 -22.29
C MET A 188 4.74 -6.79 -22.32
N ILE A 189 5.38 -5.67 -22.03
CA ILE A 189 6.85 -5.54 -22.03
C ILE A 189 7.46 -6.26 -20.80
N GLY A 190 6.66 -6.46 -19.75
CA GLY A 190 7.05 -7.15 -18.53
C GLY A 190 7.64 -6.21 -17.48
N THR A 191 7.29 -6.45 -16.22
CA THR A 191 7.76 -5.66 -15.08
C THR A 191 9.28 -5.69 -14.92
N ASN A 192 9.91 -6.78 -15.38
CA ASN A 192 11.35 -6.97 -15.38
C ASN A 192 12.10 -5.95 -16.26
N LEU A 193 11.44 -5.33 -17.24
CA LEU A 193 12.10 -4.30 -18.06
C LEU A 193 12.28 -2.98 -17.29
N VAL A 194 11.45 -2.76 -16.27
CA VAL A 194 11.52 -1.57 -15.41
C VAL A 194 12.36 -1.87 -14.17
N VAL A 195 12.04 -2.95 -13.45
CA VAL A 195 12.80 -3.42 -12.29
C VAL A 195 13.15 -4.88 -12.54
N ASN A 196 14.40 -5.23 -12.81
CA ASN A 196 14.81 -6.62 -13.01
C ASN A 196 15.46 -7.18 -11.73
N PRO A 197 14.82 -8.12 -11.01
CA PRO A 197 15.46 -8.76 -9.85
C PRO A 197 16.75 -9.50 -10.21
N ASN A 198 16.94 -9.92 -11.46
CA ASN A 198 18.18 -10.59 -11.90
C ASN A 198 19.39 -9.65 -11.94
N HIS A 199 19.17 -8.33 -11.93
CA HIS A 199 20.25 -7.35 -11.84
C HIS A 199 20.60 -7.02 -10.38
N PHE A 200 19.83 -7.55 -9.41
CA PHE A 200 20.08 -7.27 -8.01
C PHE A 200 21.32 -8.04 -7.56
N HIS A 201 22.22 -7.32 -6.91
CA HIS A 201 23.45 -7.90 -6.39
C HIS A 201 23.86 -7.19 -5.10
N VAL A 202 24.78 -7.85 -4.40
CA VAL A 202 25.31 -7.39 -3.12
C VAL A 202 26.72 -6.88 -3.34
N GLU A 203 26.95 -5.64 -2.95
CA GLU A 203 28.29 -5.10 -2.76
C GLU A 203 28.92 -5.78 -1.54
N GLN A 204 29.77 -6.77 -1.77
CA GLN A 204 30.27 -7.67 -0.73
C GLN A 204 31.06 -6.91 0.34
N ALA A 205 31.87 -5.93 -0.07
CA ALA A 205 32.66 -5.12 0.86
C ALA A 205 31.81 -4.26 1.82
N ALA A 206 30.57 -3.93 1.42
CA ALA A 206 29.66 -3.15 2.25
C ALA A 206 28.77 -4.03 3.14
N CYS A 207 28.47 -5.27 2.71
CA CYS A 207 27.51 -6.15 3.36
C CYS A 207 28.01 -6.62 4.74
N SER A 208 27.19 -6.44 5.77
CA SER A 208 27.49 -6.93 7.13
C SER A 208 26.81 -8.27 7.46
N GLY A 209 26.05 -8.85 6.54
CA GLY A 209 25.31 -10.10 6.80
C GLY A 209 24.12 -9.98 7.76
N CYS A 210 23.68 -8.77 8.11
CA CYS A 210 22.67 -8.54 9.16
C CYS A 210 21.25 -9.11 8.91
N GLY A 211 20.96 -9.65 7.73
CA GLY A 211 19.65 -10.23 7.40
C GLY A 211 18.46 -9.27 7.32
N ILE A 212 18.67 -7.95 7.46
CA ILE A 212 17.57 -6.96 7.41
C ILE A 212 16.80 -7.02 6.10
N CYS A 213 17.47 -7.18 4.97
CA CYS A 213 16.85 -7.28 3.65
C CYS A 213 15.82 -8.42 3.56
N GLN A 214 16.14 -9.58 4.14
CA GLN A 214 15.22 -10.71 4.27
C GLN A 214 14.01 -10.34 5.13
N ARG A 215 14.26 -9.73 6.30
CA ARG A 215 13.20 -9.40 7.27
C ARG A 215 12.25 -8.31 6.76
N VAL A 216 12.74 -7.32 6.02
CA VAL A 216 11.87 -6.28 5.45
C VAL A 216 11.13 -6.75 4.20
N CYS A 217 11.55 -7.84 3.55
CA CYS A 217 10.95 -8.29 2.29
C CYS A 217 9.50 -8.76 2.53
N PRO A 218 8.48 -8.01 2.07
CA PRO A 218 7.08 -8.30 2.39
C PRO A 218 6.56 -9.56 1.70
N ALA A 219 7.30 -10.08 0.69
CA ALA A 219 7.01 -11.30 -0.04
C ALA A 219 7.88 -12.51 0.40
N SER A 220 8.75 -12.33 1.41
CA SER A 220 9.76 -13.33 1.82
C SER A 220 10.55 -13.90 0.64
N ASN A 221 10.92 -13.03 -0.30
CA ASN A 221 11.67 -13.40 -1.50
C ASN A 221 13.18 -13.52 -1.29
N ILE A 222 13.68 -13.41 -0.06
CA ILE A 222 15.12 -13.35 0.19
C ILE A 222 15.48 -14.41 1.21
N THR A 223 16.41 -15.27 0.82
CA THR A 223 17.09 -16.25 1.69
C THR A 223 18.50 -15.74 1.98
N LEU A 224 19.17 -16.29 3.00
CA LEU A 224 20.58 -16.03 3.27
C LEU A 224 21.36 -17.32 3.02
N THR A 225 22.29 -17.29 2.08
CA THR A 225 23.28 -18.37 1.90
C THR A 225 24.53 -17.97 2.68
N GLY A 226 24.69 -18.54 3.87
CA GLY A 226 25.60 -17.99 4.88
C GLY A 226 25.13 -16.59 5.30
N SER A 227 25.96 -15.58 5.04
CA SER A 227 25.66 -14.17 5.35
C SER A 227 25.19 -13.36 4.13
N THR A 228 25.12 -13.96 2.94
CA THR A 228 24.83 -13.25 1.69
C THR A 228 23.36 -13.43 1.29
N PRO A 229 22.61 -12.34 1.05
CA PRO A 229 21.23 -12.45 0.59
C PRO A 229 21.12 -12.92 -0.85
N CYS A 230 20.21 -13.85 -1.08
CA CYS A 230 19.86 -14.41 -2.38
C CYS A 230 18.38 -14.11 -2.68
N TRP A 231 18.08 -13.61 -3.88
CA TRP A 231 16.71 -13.31 -4.30
C TRP A 231 16.07 -14.52 -4.99
N GLU A 232 14.92 -14.93 -4.47
CA GLU A 232 14.10 -16.01 -5.01
C GLU A 232 13.16 -15.50 -6.13
N LYS A 233 12.21 -16.34 -6.55
CA LYS A 233 11.30 -16.09 -7.69
C LYS A 233 10.01 -15.31 -7.36
N ASN A 234 9.74 -15.05 -6.08
CA ASN A 234 8.55 -14.36 -5.55
C ASN A 234 8.75 -12.84 -5.37
N CYS A 235 9.66 -12.20 -6.12
CA CYS A 235 9.92 -10.78 -5.99
C CYS A 235 8.71 -9.96 -6.48
N ILE A 236 8.23 -9.04 -5.65
CA ILE A 236 7.12 -8.12 -6.00
C ILE A 236 7.63 -6.74 -6.45
N HIS A 237 8.92 -6.63 -6.78
CA HIS A 237 9.58 -5.43 -7.31
C HIS A 237 9.47 -4.17 -6.42
N CYS A 238 9.21 -4.34 -5.13
CA CYS A 238 8.92 -3.24 -4.21
C CYS A 238 10.14 -2.43 -3.76
N LEU A 239 11.36 -2.96 -4.00
CA LEU A 239 12.64 -2.39 -3.60
C LEU A 239 12.85 -2.18 -2.08
N ALA A 240 12.03 -2.78 -1.21
CA ALA A 240 12.19 -2.66 0.23
C ALA A 240 13.61 -3.06 0.70
N CYS A 241 14.16 -4.15 0.16
CA CYS A 241 15.51 -4.60 0.49
C CYS A 241 16.59 -3.58 0.14
N PHE A 242 16.48 -2.90 -1.00
CA PHE A 242 17.34 -1.77 -1.37
C PHE A 242 17.15 -0.63 -0.36
N HIS A 243 15.94 -0.12 -0.19
CA HIS A 243 15.74 1.09 0.63
C HIS A 243 16.10 0.94 2.11
N TRP A 244 15.92 -0.24 2.69
CA TRP A 244 16.14 -0.48 4.13
C TRP A 244 17.49 -1.12 4.47
N CYS A 245 18.37 -1.37 3.51
CA CYS A 245 19.70 -1.89 3.82
C CYS A 245 20.54 -0.81 4.54
N PRO A 246 20.89 -0.98 5.84
CA PRO A 246 21.60 0.05 6.59
C PRO A 246 23.02 0.29 6.10
N ARG A 247 23.63 -0.74 5.52
CA ARG A 247 24.97 -0.67 4.91
C ARG A 247 24.94 -0.25 3.44
N GLN A 248 23.76 -0.02 2.89
CA GLN A 248 23.59 0.32 1.48
C GLN A 248 24.24 -0.70 0.52
N ALA A 249 24.34 -1.97 0.94
CA ALA A 249 25.05 -3.01 0.20
C ALA A 249 24.24 -3.58 -0.97
N ILE A 250 22.92 -3.41 -1.00
CA ILE A 250 22.08 -3.90 -2.10
C ILE A 250 22.12 -2.89 -3.26
N ARG A 251 22.44 -3.40 -4.44
CA ARG A 251 22.40 -2.73 -5.74
C ARG A 251 21.33 -3.36 -6.60
N ILE A 252 20.65 -2.56 -7.42
CA ILE A 252 19.54 -3.02 -8.27
C ILE A 252 19.91 -3.13 -9.75
N GLY A 253 21.07 -2.57 -10.14
CA GLY A 253 21.59 -2.60 -11.50
C GLY A 253 20.67 -1.97 -12.56
N GLY A 254 21.11 -2.06 -13.83
CA GLY A 254 20.36 -1.57 -14.99
C GLY A 254 20.08 -0.06 -14.97
N PRO A 255 18.98 0.40 -15.60
CA PRO A 255 18.60 1.81 -15.68
C PRO A 255 18.33 2.46 -14.31
N LEU A 256 18.23 1.63 -13.27
CA LEU A 256 17.89 2.04 -11.94
C LEU A 256 19.11 2.16 -11.01
N SER A 257 20.34 1.92 -11.49
CA SER A 257 21.54 1.82 -10.65
C SER A 257 21.81 3.04 -9.75
N ASP A 258 21.66 4.25 -10.28
CA ASP A 258 22.04 5.49 -9.60
C ASP A 258 20.82 6.22 -9.02
N ARG A 259 20.33 5.75 -7.88
CA ARG A 259 19.21 6.41 -7.19
C ARG A 259 19.43 6.56 -5.69
N PRO A 260 18.90 7.66 -5.11
CA PRO A 260 18.85 7.80 -3.66
C PRO A 260 17.95 6.72 -3.05
N ARG A 261 18.24 6.37 -1.81
CA ARG A 261 17.37 5.53 -0.99
C ARG A 261 16.26 6.40 -0.40
N TYR A 262 15.08 5.81 -0.23
CA TYR A 262 13.92 6.50 0.31
C TYR A 262 13.13 5.55 1.21
N HIS A 263 12.82 6.02 2.40
CA HIS A 263 11.72 5.53 3.20
C HIS A 263 10.94 6.73 3.73
N HIS A 264 9.67 6.51 4.07
CA HIS A 264 8.85 7.56 4.64
C HIS A 264 9.51 8.09 5.92
N PRO A 265 9.67 9.42 6.09
CA PRO A 265 10.44 10.00 7.20
C PRO A 265 9.91 9.64 8.59
N GLN A 266 8.60 9.41 8.70
CA GLN A 266 7.94 9.06 9.97
C GLN A 266 7.80 7.55 10.21
N ILE A 267 8.40 6.72 9.36
CA ILE A 267 8.41 5.27 9.51
C ILE A 267 9.84 4.82 9.80
N ALA A 268 10.02 4.14 10.93
CA ALA A 268 11.29 3.53 11.29
C ALA A 268 11.35 2.09 10.79
N ILE A 269 12.55 1.53 10.69
CA ILE A 269 12.75 0.14 10.25
C ILE A 269 11.96 -0.85 11.12
N LYS A 270 11.90 -0.63 12.44
CA LYS A 270 11.14 -1.46 13.38
C LYS A 270 9.65 -1.55 13.07
N ASP A 271 9.09 -0.56 12.36
CA ASP A 271 7.70 -0.55 11.94
C ASP A 271 7.43 -1.43 10.71
N ILE A 272 8.48 -1.74 9.94
CA ILE A 272 8.42 -2.58 8.74
C ILE A 272 8.80 -4.03 9.05
N LEU A 273 9.69 -4.22 10.03
CA LEU A 273 10.09 -5.56 10.46
C LEU A 273 8.86 -6.32 11.00
N PRO A 274 8.77 -7.64 10.74
CA PRO A 274 7.73 -8.46 11.35
C PRO A 274 7.85 -8.35 12.87
N THR A 275 6.70 -8.21 13.54
CA THR A 275 6.62 -8.33 15.00
C THR A 275 7.06 -9.74 15.40
N SER A 276 8.00 -9.82 16.35
CA SER A 276 8.33 -11.09 17.00
C SER A 276 7.06 -11.59 17.68
N ARG A 277 6.56 -12.76 17.26
CA ARG A 277 5.57 -13.51 18.03
C ARG A 277 6.29 -14.38 19.04
#